data_AF-A0A377XCY7-F1
#
_entry.id   AF-A0A377XCY7-F1
#
_cell.length_a   1.000
_cell.length_b   1.000
_cell.length_c   1.000
_cell.angle_alpha   90.00
_cell.angle_beta   90.00
_cell.angle_gamma   90.00
#
_symmetry.space_group_name_H-M   'P 1'
#
loop_
_entity.id
_entity.type
_entity.pdbx_description
1 polymer ?
#
loop_
_entity_poly.entity_id
_entity_poly.type
_entity_poly.pdbx_seq_one_letter_code
_entity_poly.pdbx_strand_id
1 'polypeptide(L)'
;MLELVFGILASIITMWFSRYREFHADAGSARLVGHEKMIAALQRLKTSYEPQEASSMIAFCINGKAKSMSELFMTHPPLDKRIEALRSGEYLK
;
A
#
# COMPACT_ATOMS: atom_id res chain seq x y z
N MET A 1 -6.84 1.69 29.73
CA MET A 1 -7.35 0.47 29.06
C MET A 1 -8.18 0.80 27.82
N LEU A 2 -9.19 1.69 27.90
CA LEU A 2 -9.98 2.09 26.73
C LEU A 2 -9.15 2.79 25.64
N GLU A 3 -8.23 3.67 26.01
CA GLU A 3 -7.33 4.36 25.06
C GLU A 3 -6.50 3.39 24.21
N LEU A 4 -6.00 2.30 24.82
CA LEU A 4 -5.25 1.27 24.11
C LEU A 4 -6.14 0.54 23.10
N VAL A 5 -7.37 0.17 23.51
CA VAL A 5 -8.34 -0.51 22.62
C VAL A 5 -8.73 0.41 21.47
N PHE A 6 -9.05 1.67 21.75
CA PHE A 6 -9.37 2.65 20.71
C PHE A 6 -8.19 2.95 19.79
N GLY A 7 -6.97 3.01 20.32
CA GLY A 7 -5.75 3.19 19.53
C GLY A 7 -5.52 2.04 18.54
N ILE A 8 -5.70 0.79 18.99
CA ILE A 8 -5.59 -0.39 18.13
C ILE A 8 -6.67 -0.36 17.03
N LEU A 9 -7.93 -0.12 17.38
CA LEU A 9 -9.03 -0.04 16.41
C LEU A 9 -8.81 1.09 15.40
N ALA A 10 -8.39 2.27 15.85
CA ALA A 10 -8.08 3.41 14.99
C ALA A 10 -6.94 3.08 14.01
N SER A 11 -5.90 2.36 14.46
CA SER A 11 -4.81 1.93 13.58
C SER A 11 -5.29 0.98 12.47
N ILE A 12 -6.18 0.04 12.78
CA ILE A 12 -6.73 -0.91 11.82
C ILE A 12 -7.53 -0.17 10.74
N ILE A 13 -8.40 0.75 11.17
CA ILE A 13 -9.22 1.57 10.27
C ILE A 13 -8.32 2.44 9.38
N THR A 14 -7.31 3.09 9.97
CA THR A 14 -6.37 3.95 9.24
C THR A 14 -5.60 3.17 8.18
N MET A 15 -5.07 2.00 8.53
CA MET A 15 -4.36 1.12 7.60
C MET A 15 -5.28 0.63 6.47
N TRP A 16 -6.53 0.28 6.78
CA TRP A 16 -7.51 -0.12 5.78
C TRP A 16 -7.87 1.03 4.82
N PHE A 17 -8.15 2.21 5.36
CA PHE A 17 -8.50 3.39 4.57
C PHE A 17 -7.34 3.86 3.69
N SER A 18 -6.10 3.75 4.18
CA SER A 18 -4.91 4.04 3.38
C SER A 18 -4.86 3.16 2.12
N ARG A 19 -5.08 1.84 2.28
CA ARG A 19 -5.14 0.91 1.15
C ARG A 19 -6.28 1.23 0.19
N TYR A 20 -7.48 1.48 0.73
CA TYR A 20 -8.66 1.84 -0.07
C TYR A 20 -8.41 3.06 -0.96
N ARG A 21 -7.83 4.13 -0.40
CA ARG A 21 -7.52 5.37 -1.13
C ARG A 21 -6.53 5.13 -2.29
N GLU A 22 -5.52 4.29 -2.08
CA GLU A 22 -4.52 3.99 -3.12
C GLU A 22 -5.12 3.27 -4.33
N PHE A 23 -5.96 2.24 -4.10
CA PHE A 23 -6.63 1.55 -5.21
C PHE A 23 -7.60 2.48 -5.98
N HIS A 24 -8.26 3.41 -5.28
CA HIS A 24 -9.11 4.40 -5.92
C HIS A 24 -8.32 5.44 -6.70
N ALA A 25 -7.13 5.81 -6.23
CA ALA A 25 -6.22 6.70 -6.96
C ALA A 25 -5.71 6.02 -8.24
N ASP A 26 -5.38 4.73 -8.19
CA ASP A 26 -4.99 3.95 -9.36
C ASP A 26 -6.11 3.85 -10.38
N ALA A 27 -7.32 3.56 -9.91
CA ALA A 27 -8.51 3.52 -10.77
C ALA A 27 -8.84 4.88 -11.37
N GLY A 28 -8.75 5.96 -10.58
CA GLY A 28 -8.93 7.33 -11.06
C GLY A 28 -7.93 7.67 -12.16
N SER A 29 -6.66 7.33 -11.95
CA SER A 29 -5.60 7.52 -12.96
C SER A 29 -5.87 6.68 -14.20
N ALA A 30 -6.21 5.40 -14.04
CA ALA A 30 -6.56 4.50 -15.14
C ALA A 30 -7.77 4.99 -15.94
N ARG A 31 -8.76 5.63 -15.32
CA ARG A 31 -9.89 6.27 -16.03
C ARG A 31 -9.46 7.50 -16.83
N LEU A 32 -8.48 8.26 -16.37
CA LEU A 32 -7.99 9.46 -17.04
C LEU A 32 -6.99 9.16 -18.17
N VAL A 33 -6.04 8.26 -17.94
CA VAL A 33 -4.93 7.99 -18.87
C VAL A 33 -5.02 6.65 -19.60
N GLY A 34 -5.85 5.74 -19.11
CA GLY A 34 -5.98 4.35 -19.59
C GLY A 34 -5.34 3.35 -18.63
N HIS A 35 -6.02 2.22 -18.40
CA HIS A 35 -5.59 1.14 -17.51
C HIS A 35 -4.21 0.55 -17.86
N GLU A 36 -3.94 0.27 -19.14
CA GLU A 36 -2.64 -0.25 -19.60
C GLU A 36 -1.47 0.68 -19.27
N LYS A 37 -1.66 2.00 -19.43
CA LYS A 37 -0.62 2.99 -19.12
C LYS A 37 -0.34 3.04 -17.61
N MET A 38 -1.38 2.91 -16.80
CA MET A 38 -1.23 2.85 -15.34
C MET A 38 -0.50 1.58 -14.90
N ILE A 39 -0.84 0.43 -15.48
CA ILE A 39 -0.14 -0.84 -15.24
C ILE A 39 1.34 -0.72 -15.62
N ALA A 40 1.66 -0.18 -16.80
CA ALA A 40 3.03 0.02 -17.25
C ALA A 40 3.81 0.98 -16.31
N ALA A 41 3.16 2.03 -15.81
CA ALA A 41 3.75 2.94 -14.84
C ALA A 41 4.09 2.24 -13.51
N LEU A 42 3.17 1.43 -12.98
CA LEU A 42 3.40 0.65 -11.76
C LEU A 42 4.50 -0.40 -11.94
N GLN A 43 4.55 -1.06 -13.10
CA GLN A 43 5.63 -2.00 -13.43
C GLN A 43 6.99 -1.30 -13.50
N ARG A 44 7.05 -0.12 -14.11
CA ARG A 44 8.28 0.67 -14.14
C ARG A 44 8.68 1.15 -12.75
N LEU A 45 7.72 1.57 -11.93
CA LEU A 45 7.98 1.94 -10.54
C LEU A 45 8.55 0.76 -9.75
N LYS A 46 8.04 -0.46 -9.97
CA LYS A 46 8.56 -1.68 -9.34
C LYS A 46 10.04 -1.94 -9.68
N THR A 47 10.44 -1.67 -10.92
CA THR A 47 11.85 -1.81 -11.35
C THR A 47 12.73 -0.67 -10.86
N SER A 48 12.19 0.56 -10.75
CA SER A 48 12.95 1.73 -10.28
C SER A 48 13.09 1.81 -8.75
N TYR A 49 12.24 1.11 -8.00
CA TYR A 49 12.30 1.04 -6.55
C TYR A 49 13.32 -0.01 -6.10
N GLU A 50 14.60 0.25 -6.36
CA GLU A 50 15.70 -0.47 -5.75
C GLU A 50 15.93 0.17 -4.36
N PRO A 51 15.75 -0.58 -3.26
CA PRO A 51 15.65 0.01 -1.92
C PRO A 51 17.02 0.51 -1.46
N GLN A 52 17.30 1.79 -1.67
CA GLN A 52 18.35 2.47 -0.92
C GLN A 52 17.87 2.66 0.52
N GLU A 53 18.26 1.71 1.37
CA GLU A 53 18.60 1.91 2.79
C GLU A 53 17.58 2.72 3.61
N ALA A 54 16.49 2.07 4.05
CA ALA A 54 15.63 2.61 5.10
C ALA A 54 16.26 2.42 6.50
N SER A 55 17.44 3.00 6.73
CA SER A 55 18.09 3.02 8.05
C SER A 55 17.22 3.73 9.11
N SER A 56 16.29 4.60 8.70
CA SER A 56 15.36 5.31 9.59
C SER A 56 14.15 4.48 10.06
N MET A 57 13.83 3.35 9.41
CA MET A 57 12.70 2.48 9.79
C MET A 57 13.03 1.52 10.95
N ILE A 58 14.31 1.38 11.32
CA ILE A 58 14.76 0.48 12.38
C ILE A 58 14.37 0.99 13.78
N ALA A 59 14.24 2.31 13.97
CA ALA A 59 13.90 2.89 15.27
C ALA A 59 12.49 2.49 15.77
N PHE A 60 11.57 2.13 14.87
CA PHE A 60 10.23 1.64 15.22
C PHE A 60 10.16 0.11 15.40
N CYS A 61 11.23 -0.63 15.06
CA CYS A 61 11.25 -2.10 14.98
C CYS A 61 11.85 -2.82 16.21
N ILE A 62 12.11 -2.13 17.32
CA ILE A 62 12.53 -2.78 18.58
C ILE A 62 11.29 -3.43 19.26
N ASN A 63 10.69 -4.44 18.64
CA ASN A 63 9.96 -5.55 19.27
C ASN A 63 9.15 -6.37 18.22
N GLY A 64 9.80 -7.38 17.63
CA GLY A 64 9.14 -8.64 17.25
C GLY A 64 8.52 -8.75 15.84
N LYS A 65 9.04 -9.71 15.06
CA LYS A 65 8.42 -10.38 13.89
C LYS A 65 8.32 -9.57 12.58
N ALA A 66 9.50 -9.30 12.01
CA ALA A 66 9.75 -8.43 10.86
C ALA A 66 9.13 -8.82 9.49
N LYS A 67 8.54 -10.01 9.29
CA LYS A 67 8.03 -10.40 7.95
C LYS A 67 6.54 -10.15 7.74
N SER A 68 5.71 -10.40 8.75
CA SER A 68 4.26 -10.16 8.68
C SER A 68 3.86 -8.75 9.10
N MET A 69 4.66 -8.10 9.96
CA MET A 69 4.43 -6.71 10.38
C MET A 69 4.84 -5.71 9.29
N SER A 70 5.80 -6.06 8.42
CA SER A 70 6.22 -5.16 7.32
C SER A 70 5.06 -4.85 6.37
N GLU A 71 4.22 -5.83 6.03
CA GLU A 71 3.01 -5.59 5.22
C GLU A 71 1.93 -4.75 5.94
N LEU A 72 1.89 -4.81 7.27
CA LEU A 72 0.98 -4.01 8.09
C LEU A 72 1.49 -2.56 8.26
N PHE A 73 2.80 -2.35 8.31
CA PHE A 73 3.43 -1.03 8.40
C PHE A 73 3.74 -0.39 7.05
N MET A 74 3.63 -1.13 5.95
CA MET A 74 3.61 -0.55 4.61
C MET A 74 2.31 0.25 4.46
N THR A 75 2.43 1.58 4.50
CA THR A 75 1.32 2.53 4.31
C THR A 75 0.58 2.31 2.98
N HIS A 76 1.21 1.63 2.02
CA HIS A 76 0.67 1.35 0.68
C HIS A 76 0.60 -0.16 0.41
N PRO A 77 -0.42 -0.64 -0.32
CA PRO A 77 -0.46 -2.02 -0.78
C PRO A 77 0.73 -2.29 -1.74
N PRO A 78 1.29 -3.51 -1.74
CA PRO A 78 2.39 -3.85 -2.64
C PRO A 78 1.98 -3.63 -4.10
N LEU A 79 2.95 -3.20 -4.92
CA LEU A 79 2.71 -2.86 -6.33
C LEU A 79 2.06 -3.99 -7.11
N ASP A 80 2.37 -5.25 -6.80
CA ASP A 80 1.76 -6.40 -7.44
C ASP A 80 0.25 -6.50 -7.20
N LYS A 81 -0.23 -6.21 -5.98
CA LYS A 81 -1.67 -6.19 -5.68
C LYS A 81 -2.38 -5.05 -6.41
N ARG A 82 -1.70 -3.90 -6.59
CA ARG A 82 -2.24 -2.74 -7.33
C ARG A 82 -2.35 -3.03 -8.82
N ILE A 83 -1.33 -3.66 -9.40
CA ILE A 83 -1.35 -4.10 -10.81
C ILE A 83 -2.46 -5.12 -11.03
N GLU A 84 -2.59 -6.09 -10.14
CA GLU A 84 -3.63 -7.11 -10.26
C GLU A 84 -5.04 -6.50 -10.15
N ALA A 85 -5.25 -5.57 -9.22
CA ALA A 85 -6.51 -4.84 -9.07
C ALA A 85 -6.91 -4.04 -10.32
N LEU A 86 -5.93 -3.50 -11.06
CA LEU A 86 -6.16 -2.84 -12.34
C LEU A 86 -6.47 -3.84 -13.46
N ARG A 87 -5.84 -5.02 -13.45
CA ARG A 87 -6.09 -6.09 -14.44
C ARG A 87 -7.45 -6.74 -14.27
N SER A 88 -7.85 -7.01 -13.02
CA SER A 88 -9.16 -7.59 -12.69
C SER A 88 -10.30 -6.58 -12.83
N GLY A 89 -9.98 -5.29 -12.92
CA GLY A 89 -10.96 -4.21 -12.98
C GLY A 89 -11.76 -4.03 -11.70
N GLU A 90 -11.26 -4.54 -10.55
CA GLU A 90 -11.96 -4.53 -9.26
C GLU A 90 -12.36 -3.11 -8.82
N TYR A 91 -11.56 -2.10 -9.18
CA TYR A 91 -11.78 -0.69 -8.82
C TYR A 91 -12.09 0.22 -10.02
N LEU A 92 -12.20 -0.34 -11.24
CA LEU A 92 -12.44 0.42 -12.47
C LEU A 92 -13.93 0.68 -12.75
N LYS A 93 -14.82 0.18 -11.89
CA LYS A 93 -16.27 0.40 -11.96
C LYS A 93 -16.64 1.87 -11.69
#